data_AF-A0A5C4TDE5-F1
#
_entry.id   AF-A0A5C4TDE5-F1
#
_cell.length_a   1.000
_cell.length_b   1.000
_cell.length_c   1.000
_cell.angle_alpha   90.00
_cell.angle_beta   90.00
_cell.angle_gamma   90.00
#
_symmetry.space_group_name_H-M   'P 1'
#
loop_
_entity.id
_entity.type
_entity.pdbx_description
1 polymer ?
#
loop_
_entity_poly.entity_id
_entity_poly.type
_entity_poly.pdbx_seq_one_letter_code
_entity_poly.pdbx_strand_id
1 'polypeptide(L)'
;MKLKRLAVLTATLVVLGAGIVYASSPWGEYQGYSKVRVLLNNVEVPAGDVPGFMIGGRVVLPLRELSDSLNALVKWDDESKTAYLYKPNVHMFIARDIAKDDSPKTPFGKVSKGNKLDFVVAAQVDSLTTPIHSFKIELVSPDGAVIRSVVSLQQESKESFWYSWPLDSVSFDTVGKYKVQFKIKLNEAQDYTIVSEKTIISE
;
A
#
# COMPACT_ATOMS: atom_id res chain seq x y z
N MET A 1 -15.00 -57.79 40.57
CA MET A 1 -14.77 -56.40 41.06
C MET A 1 -13.62 -55.66 40.38
N LYS A 2 -12.52 -56.33 39.99
CA LYS A 2 -11.34 -55.66 39.39
C LYS A 2 -11.58 -55.04 38.01
N LEU A 3 -12.32 -55.72 37.13
CA LEU A 3 -12.59 -55.23 35.76
C LEU A 3 -13.46 -53.96 35.73
N LYS A 4 -14.48 -53.88 36.60
CA LYS A 4 -15.34 -52.69 36.72
C LYS A 4 -14.56 -51.48 37.24
N ARG A 5 -13.64 -51.68 38.20
CA ARG A 5 -12.75 -50.63 38.71
C ARG A 5 -11.74 -50.15 37.67
N LEU A 6 -11.20 -51.07 36.87
CA LEU A 6 -10.29 -50.73 35.77
C LEU A 6 -11.02 -49.91 34.69
N ALA A 7 -12.21 -50.33 34.27
CA ALA A 7 -13.01 -49.59 33.29
C ALA A 7 -13.36 -48.17 33.75
N VAL A 8 -13.68 -48.00 35.05
CA VAL A 8 -13.93 -46.68 35.64
C VAL A 8 -12.66 -45.83 35.62
N LEU A 9 -11.50 -46.39 35.99
CA LEU A 9 -10.20 -45.69 35.93
C LEU A 9 -9.85 -45.25 34.51
N THR A 10 -10.01 -46.13 33.51
CA THR A 10 -9.74 -45.79 32.11
C THR A 10 -10.69 -44.72 31.59
N ALA A 11 -11.99 -44.81 31.90
CA ALA A 11 -12.97 -43.79 31.51
C ALA A 11 -12.66 -42.43 32.16
N THR A 12 -12.25 -42.43 33.44
CA THR A 12 -11.86 -41.21 34.15
C THR A 12 -10.61 -40.60 33.52
N LEU A 13 -9.62 -41.41 33.14
CA LEU A 13 -8.41 -40.95 32.46
C LEU A 13 -8.69 -40.38 31.06
N VAL A 14 -9.66 -40.94 30.33
CA VAL A 14 -10.07 -40.42 29.02
C VAL A 14 -10.83 -39.10 29.15
N VAL A 15 -11.69 -38.95 30.16
CA VAL A 15 -12.39 -37.68 30.43
C VAL A 15 -11.42 -36.60 30.93
N LEU A 16 -10.40 -36.97 31.72
CA LEU A 16 -9.34 -36.05 32.15
C LEU A 16 -8.32 -35.74 31.04
N GLY A 17 -8.11 -36.67 30.11
CA GLY A 17 -7.21 -36.55 28.97
C GLY A 17 -7.85 -35.87 27.75
N ALA A 18 -9.18 -35.80 27.69
CA ALA A 18 -9.93 -34.93 26.78
C ALA A 18 -9.82 -33.47 27.25
N GLY A 19 -8.59 -32.97 27.36
CA GLY A 19 -8.33 -31.56 27.53
C GLY A 19 -9.05 -30.78 26.43
N ILE A 20 -9.68 -29.67 26.79
CA ILE A 20 -10.29 -28.74 25.86
C ILE A 20 -9.19 -28.34 24.87
N VAL A 21 -9.26 -28.84 23.65
CA VAL A 21 -8.41 -28.36 22.56
C VAL A 21 -8.92 -26.97 22.24
N TYR A 22 -8.28 -25.95 22.81
CA TYR A 22 -8.46 -24.59 22.36
C TYR A 22 -8.05 -24.56 20.90
N ALA A 23 -9.00 -24.34 20.01
CA ALA A 23 -8.73 -24.11 18.60
C ALA A 23 -8.02 -22.75 18.48
N SER A 24 -6.71 -22.75 18.68
CA SER A 24 -5.87 -21.58 18.40
C SER A 24 -5.90 -21.33 16.89
N SER A 25 -5.93 -20.06 16.49
CA SER A 25 -5.77 -19.69 15.08
C SER A 25 -4.50 -20.35 14.49
N PRO A 26 -4.54 -20.86 13.25
CA PRO A 26 -3.36 -21.41 12.59
C PRO A 26 -2.24 -20.36 12.41
N TRP A 27 -2.57 -19.08 12.58
CA TRP A 27 -1.65 -17.94 12.49
C TRP A 27 -1.13 -17.48 13.85
N GLY A 28 -1.49 -18.17 14.94
CA GLY A 28 -1.10 -17.84 16.32
C GLY A 28 -1.99 -16.78 16.96
N GLU A 29 -1.53 -16.25 18.09
CA GLU A 29 -2.26 -15.29 18.90
C GLU A 29 -1.50 -13.97 19.07
N TYR A 30 -2.22 -12.87 19.23
CA TYR A 30 -1.72 -11.55 19.57
C TYR A 30 -2.51 -11.04 20.78
N GLN A 31 -1.82 -10.88 21.92
CA GLN A 31 -2.43 -10.42 23.18
C GLN A 31 -3.71 -11.22 23.58
N GLY A 32 -3.71 -12.53 23.36
CA GLY A 32 -4.86 -13.42 23.64
C GLY A 32 -5.96 -13.42 22.57
N TYR A 33 -5.79 -12.68 21.48
CA TYR A 33 -6.68 -12.69 20.33
C TYR A 33 -6.11 -13.52 19.19
N SER A 34 -6.97 -14.26 18.50
CA SER A 34 -6.58 -15.03 17.31
C SER A 34 -6.09 -14.11 16.19
N LYS A 35 -4.87 -14.30 15.70
CA LYS A 35 -4.35 -13.55 14.54
C LYS A 35 -5.12 -13.92 13.28
N VAL A 36 -5.24 -12.96 12.37
CA VAL A 36 -5.79 -13.16 11.04
C VAL A 36 -4.77 -12.79 9.97
N ARG A 37 -4.82 -13.51 8.86
CA ARG A 37 -4.01 -13.23 7.67
C ARG A 37 -4.78 -12.29 6.74
N VAL A 38 -4.11 -11.26 6.24
CA VAL A 38 -4.70 -10.25 5.35
C VAL A 38 -4.04 -10.30 3.99
N LEU A 39 -4.84 -10.35 2.94
CA LEU A 39 -4.38 -10.41 1.56
C LEU A 39 -4.97 -9.23 0.78
N LEU A 40 -4.12 -8.44 0.13
CA LEU A 40 -4.49 -7.43 -0.86
C LEU A 40 -4.06 -7.93 -2.24
N ASN A 41 -5.00 -8.13 -3.16
CA ASN A 41 -4.73 -8.68 -4.49
C ASN A 41 -3.91 -9.99 -4.43
N ASN A 42 -4.28 -10.90 -3.53
CA ASN A 42 -3.60 -12.17 -3.27
C ASN A 42 -2.16 -12.04 -2.72
N VAL A 43 -1.69 -10.82 -2.44
CA VAL A 43 -0.42 -10.56 -1.78
C VAL A 43 -0.67 -10.31 -0.31
N GLU A 44 0.10 -10.94 0.56
CA GLU A 44 0.00 -10.75 2.00
C GLU A 44 0.40 -9.34 2.38
N VAL A 45 -0.49 -8.66 3.12
CA VAL A 45 -0.17 -7.36 3.72
C VAL A 45 0.79 -7.63 4.88
N PRO A 46 2.00 -7.05 4.88
CA PRO A 46 2.95 -7.25 5.97
C PRO A 46 2.33 -6.86 7.30
N ALA A 47 2.41 -7.76 8.29
CA ALA A 47 2.10 -7.39 9.66
C ALA A 47 3.25 -6.50 10.19
N GLY A 48 2.92 -5.28 10.62
CA GLY A 48 3.82 -4.45 11.41
C GLY A 48 3.90 -4.95 12.85
N ASP A 49 4.11 -4.02 13.78
CA ASP A 49 4.16 -4.34 15.22
C ASP A 49 2.83 -4.91 15.75
N VAL A 50 1.72 -4.51 15.13
CA VAL A 50 0.38 -4.99 15.44
C VAL A 50 -0.13 -5.79 14.24
N PRO A 51 -0.40 -7.10 14.37
CA PRO A 51 -1.01 -7.88 13.30
C PRO A 51 -2.52 -7.61 13.21
N GLY A 52 -3.17 -8.07 12.14
CA GLY A 52 -4.62 -8.24 12.15
C GLY A 52 -5.03 -9.31 13.16
N PHE A 53 -6.10 -9.09 13.93
CA PHE A 53 -6.61 -10.05 14.90
C PHE A 53 -8.14 -10.04 14.98
N MET A 54 -8.70 -11.11 15.56
CA MET A 54 -10.14 -11.26 15.75
C MET A 54 -10.54 -10.99 17.21
N ILE A 55 -11.49 -10.08 17.42
CA ILE A 55 -12.09 -9.77 18.72
C ILE A 55 -13.61 -9.72 18.59
N GLY A 56 -14.32 -10.47 19.43
CA GLY A 56 -15.79 -10.50 19.42
C GLY A 56 -16.39 -10.88 18.06
N GLY A 57 -15.76 -11.80 17.33
CA GLY A 57 -16.18 -12.22 16.00
C GLY A 57 -15.94 -11.20 14.89
N ARG A 58 -15.25 -10.09 15.17
CA ARG A 58 -14.88 -9.06 14.19
C ARG A 58 -13.39 -9.07 13.93
N VAL A 59 -13.01 -8.81 12.70
CA VAL A 59 -11.62 -8.60 12.31
C VAL A 59 -11.24 -7.15 12.59
N VAL A 60 -10.17 -6.95 13.35
CA VAL A 60 -9.53 -5.66 13.58
C VAL A 60 -8.22 -5.65 12.82
N LEU A 61 -8.06 -4.64 11.97
CA LEU A 61 -6.88 -4.46 11.15
C LEU A 61 -6.20 -3.14 11.53
N PRO A 62 -4.87 -3.13 11.60
CA PRO A 62 -4.13 -1.94 11.94
C PRO A 62 -4.16 -0.99 10.72
N LEU A 63 -4.55 0.26 10.97
CA LEU A 63 -4.89 1.22 9.92
C LEU A 63 -3.69 1.56 9.03
N ARG A 64 -2.48 1.66 9.61
CA ARG A 64 -1.27 2.15 8.94
C ARG A 64 -0.75 1.15 7.91
N GLU A 65 -0.67 -0.12 8.28
CA GLU A 65 -0.21 -1.21 7.43
C GLU A 65 -1.14 -1.40 6.23
N LEU A 66 -2.45 -1.22 6.46
CA LEU A 66 -3.44 -1.19 5.38
C LEU A 66 -3.31 0.07 4.52
N SER A 67 -3.14 1.25 5.11
CA SER A 67 -3.10 2.50 4.34
C SER A 67 -1.94 2.55 3.36
N ASP A 68 -0.77 2.04 3.76
CA ASP A 68 0.39 1.96 2.89
C ASP A 68 0.12 1.07 1.67
N SER A 69 -0.53 -0.08 1.91
CA SER A 69 -0.93 -1.01 0.85
C SER A 69 -2.03 -0.45 -0.05
N LEU A 70 -2.89 0.42 0.48
CA LEU A 70 -4.02 1.04 -0.22
C LEU A 70 -3.66 2.39 -0.87
N ASN A 71 -2.40 2.82 -0.80
CA ASN A 71 -1.95 4.13 -1.28
C ASN A 71 -2.78 5.29 -0.71
N ALA A 72 -3.00 5.26 0.60
CA ALA A 72 -3.77 6.24 1.36
C ALA A 72 -2.89 6.93 2.41
N LEU A 73 -3.23 8.18 2.74
CA LEU A 73 -2.53 9.01 3.71
C LEU A 73 -3.20 8.86 5.07
N VAL A 74 -2.40 8.64 6.12
CA VAL A 74 -2.91 8.57 7.50
C VAL A 74 -2.38 9.74 8.31
N LYS A 75 -3.28 10.41 9.03
CA LYS A 75 -2.95 11.42 10.03
C LYS A 75 -3.55 11.00 11.36
N TRP A 76 -2.72 10.98 12.40
CA TRP A 76 -3.18 10.84 13.78
C TRP A 76 -3.31 12.21 14.42
N ASP A 77 -4.46 12.47 15.02
CA ASP A 77 -4.67 13.59 15.92
C ASP A 77 -4.76 13.06 17.36
N ASP A 78 -3.73 13.37 18.14
CA ASP A 78 -3.62 12.87 19.50
C ASP A 78 -4.54 13.58 20.49
N GLU A 79 -4.95 14.82 20.22
CA GLU A 79 -5.81 15.59 21.12
C GLU A 79 -7.23 15.03 21.11
N SER A 80 -7.78 14.83 19.91
CA SER A 80 -9.13 14.28 19.73
C SER A 80 -9.18 12.75 19.73
N LYS A 81 -8.02 12.08 19.79
CA LYS A 81 -7.88 10.62 19.58
C LYS A 81 -8.51 10.15 18.27
N THR A 82 -8.31 10.93 17.20
CA THR A 82 -8.91 10.68 15.89
C THR A 82 -7.85 10.27 14.88
N ALA A 83 -8.10 9.15 14.18
CA ALA A 83 -7.35 8.77 13.00
C ALA A 83 -8.09 9.23 11.74
N TYR A 84 -7.40 10.00 10.90
CA TYR A 84 -7.88 10.40 9.59
C TYR A 84 -7.22 9.55 8.52
N LEU A 85 -8.02 9.09 7.56
CA LEU A 85 -7.58 8.40 6.36
C LEU A 85 -7.99 9.24 5.15
N TYR A 86 -7.02 9.76 4.41
CA TYR A 86 -7.26 10.52 3.19
C TYR A 86 -6.85 9.70 1.97
N LYS A 87 -7.76 9.54 1.01
CA LYS A 87 -7.51 8.87 -0.26
C LYS A 87 -7.79 9.84 -1.42
N PRO A 88 -6.81 10.67 -1.81
CA PRO A 88 -6.97 11.45 -3.03
C PRO A 88 -7.03 10.52 -4.25
N ASN A 89 -7.75 10.96 -5.28
CA ASN A 89 -7.69 10.34 -6.59
C ASN A 89 -6.50 10.92 -7.32
N VAL A 90 -5.57 10.05 -7.71
CA VAL A 90 -4.37 10.44 -8.45
C VAL A 90 -4.29 9.57 -9.68
N HIS A 91 -4.78 10.09 -10.79
CA HIS A 91 -4.81 9.42 -12.08
C HIS A 91 -3.59 9.84 -12.89
N MET A 92 -2.72 8.88 -13.19
CA MET A 92 -1.55 9.10 -14.02
C MET A 92 -1.69 8.46 -15.40
N PHE A 93 -1.24 9.17 -16.42
CA PHE A 93 -1.07 8.65 -17.77
C PHE A 93 0.29 9.06 -18.33
N ILE A 94 0.78 8.25 -19.27
CA ILE A 94 2.14 8.34 -19.80
C ILE A 94 2.03 8.35 -21.32
N ALA A 95 2.60 9.37 -21.95
CA ALA A 95 2.50 9.60 -23.38
C ALA A 95 3.78 10.23 -23.91
N ARG A 96 4.06 10.05 -25.20
CA ARG A 96 5.25 10.65 -25.83
C ARG A 96 5.20 12.16 -25.88
N ASP A 97 4.01 12.71 -26.02
CA ASP A 97 3.76 14.14 -26.05
C ASP A 97 2.36 14.42 -25.46
N ILE A 98 2.12 15.67 -25.07
CA ILE A 98 0.83 16.16 -24.57
C ILE A 98 0.43 17.35 -25.43
N ALA A 99 -0.80 17.36 -25.93
CA ALA A 99 -1.33 18.49 -26.67
C ALA A 99 -1.58 19.71 -25.77
N LYS A 100 -1.86 20.88 -26.37
CA LYS A 100 -2.13 22.12 -25.62
C LYS A 100 -3.40 22.06 -24.76
N ASP A 101 -4.31 21.13 -25.08
CA ASP A 101 -5.55 20.86 -24.35
C ASP A 101 -5.39 19.71 -23.34
N ASP A 102 -4.15 19.38 -22.97
CA ASP A 102 -3.76 18.30 -22.06
C ASP A 102 -4.09 16.87 -22.55
N SER A 103 -4.52 16.70 -23.81
CA SER A 103 -4.78 15.38 -24.37
C SER A 103 -3.48 14.60 -24.65
N PRO A 104 -3.39 13.30 -24.30
CA PRO A 104 -2.21 12.50 -24.56
C PRO A 104 -2.01 12.20 -26.04
N LYS A 105 -0.79 12.39 -26.53
CA LYS A 105 -0.36 11.92 -27.85
C LYS A 105 0.55 10.72 -27.72
N THR A 106 0.18 9.63 -28.39
CA THR A 106 0.93 8.36 -28.37
C THR A 106 1.11 7.85 -26.92
N PRO A 107 0.01 7.52 -26.22
CA PRO A 107 0.10 6.90 -24.90
C PRO A 107 0.84 5.56 -24.99
N PHE A 108 1.62 5.23 -23.97
CA PHE A 108 2.31 3.94 -23.92
C PHE A 108 2.36 3.40 -22.49
N GLY A 109 2.42 2.07 -22.40
CA GLY A 109 2.69 1.34 -21.16
C GLY A 109 3.76 0.27 -21.32
N LYS A 110 4.34 0.16 -22.52
CA LYS A 110 5.37 -0.80 -22.89
C LYS A 110 6.48 -0.11 -23.67
N VAL A 111 7.71 -0.58 -23.50
CA VAL A 111 8.90 -0.10 -24.19
C VAL A 111 9.87 -1.26 -24.40
N SER A 112 10.61 -1.25 -25.51
CA SER A 112 11.65 -2.25 -25.74
C SER A 112 12.89 -1.94 -24.89
N LYS A 113 13.49 -2.98 -24.31
CA LYS A 113 14.76 -2.86 -23.58
C LYS A 113 15.84 -2.17 -24.43
N GLY A 114 16.57 -1.25 -23.81
CA GLY A 114 17.66 -0.48 -24.43
C GLY A 114 17.18 0.75 -25.19
N ASN A 115 15.86 0.96 -25.31
CA ASN A 115 15.33 2.18 -25.89
C ASN A 115 15.55 3.37 -24.95
N LYS A 116 15.71 4.53 -25.57
CA LYS A 116 15.78 5.82 -24.91
C LYS A 116 14.64 6.71 -25.40
N LEU A 117 13.82 7.20 -24.48
CA LEU A 117 12.59 7.91 -24.81
C LEU A 117 12.52 9.28 -24.13
N ASP A 118 11.97 10.24 -24.88
CA ASP A 118 11.37 11.44 -24.32
C ASP A 118 9.87 11.17 -24.15
N PHE A 119 9.31 11.56 -23.01
CA PHE A 119 7.89 11.40 -22.71
C PHE A 119 7.43 12.33 -21.58
N VAL A 120 6.12 12.35 -21.34
CA VAL A 120 5.50 13.11 -20.26
C VAL A 120 4.72 12.16 -19.37
N VAL A 121 4.88 12.35 -18.05
CA VAL A 121 3.96 11.82 -17.05
C VAL A 121 2.99 12.92 -16.68
N ALA A 122 1.72 12.74 -17.01
CA ALA A 122 0.67 13.66 -16.60
C ALA A 122 -0.16 13.05 -15.49
N ALA A 123 -0.47 13.87 -14.47
CA ALA A 123 -1.23 13.50 -13.30
C ALA A 123 -2.41 14.45 -13.13
N GLN A 124 -3.61 13.88 -12.99
CA GLN A 124 -4.79 14.56 -12.48
C GLN A 124 -4.96 14.16 -11.02
N VAL A 125 -5.03 15.17 -10.16
CA VAL A 125 -5.31 15.01 -8.73
C VAL A 125 -6.68 15.62 -8.45
N ASP A 126 -7.52 14.90 -7.70
CA ASP A 126 -8.76 15.41 -7.15
C ASP A 126 -9.05 14.76 -5.78
N SER A 127 -10.10 15.25 -5.11
CA SER A 127 -10.50 14.79 -3.78
C SER A 127 -9.37 14.92 -2.74
N LEU A 128 -8.46 15.88 -2.94
CA LEU A 128 -7.41 16.20 -1.97
C LEU A 128 -7.99 17.08 -0.86
N THR A 129 -8.63 16.44 0.12
CA THR A 129 -9.37 17.09 1.21
C THR A 129 -8.52 17.42 2.43
N THR A 130 -7.19 17.36 2.30
CA THR A 130 -6.23 17.64 3.37
C THR A 130 -5.09 18.51 2.86
N PRO A 131 -4.63 19.50 3.64
CA PRO A 131 -3.42 20.24 3.32
C PRO A 131 -2.22 19.30 3.21
N ILE A 132 -1.34 19.59 2.25
CA ILE A 132 -0.10 18.86 2.04
C ILE A 132 1.07 19.84 2.04
N HIS A 133 2.22 19.40 2.52
CA HIS A 133 3.46 20.18 2.43
C HIS A 133 4.02 20.16 1.00
N SER A 134 4.05 18.97 0.40
CA SER A 134 4.59 18.79 -0.95
C SER A 134 4.14 17.46 -1.55
N PHE A 135 4.18 17.38 -2.88
CA PHE A 135 4.16 16.10 -3.58
C PHE A 135 5.47 15.87 -4.35
N LYS A 136 5.75 14.61 -4.63
CA LYS A 136 6.92 14.15 -5.35
C LYS A 136 6.52 13.07 -6.34
N ILE A 137 7.02 13.14 -7.56
CA ILE A 137 6.86 12.07 -8.55
C ILE A 137 8.23 11.46 -8.81
N GLU A 138 8.33 10.13 -8.73
CA GLU A 138 9.56 9.38 -8.96
C GLU A 138 9.36 8.35 -10.07
N LEU A 139 10.33 8.24 -10.96
CA LEU A 139 10.47 7.11 -11.87
C LEU A 139 11.50 6.15 -11.26
N VAL A 140 11.06 4.92 -10.99
CA VAL A 140 11.84 3.87 -10.32
C VAL A 140 12.07 2.73 -11.29
N SER A 141 13.31 2.24 -11.39
CA SER A 141 13.67 1.08 -12.21
C SER A 141 13.24 -0.25 -11.58
N PRO A 142 13.28 -1.37 -12.35
CA PRO A 142 12.92 -2.69 -11.84
C PRO A 142 13.75 -3.17 -10.64
N ASP A 143 14.97 -2.67 -10.48
CA ASP A 143 15.88 -2.94 -9.35
C ASP A 143 15.60 -2.06 -8.10
N GLY A 144 14.65 -1.12 -8.20
CA GLY A 144 14.28 -0.22 -7.11
C GLY A 144 15.03 1.11 -7.07
N ALA A 145 15.97 1.37 -7.99
CA ALA A 145 16.66 2.65 -8.04
C ALA A 145 15.76 3.79 -8.57
N VAL A 146 15.86 4.98 -7.97
CA VAL A 146 15.18 6.17 -8.48
C VAL A 146 15.98 6.75 -9.63
N ILE A 147 15.42 6.74 -10.84
CA ILE A 147 16.07 7.20 -12.07
C ILE A 147 15.89 8.71 -12.24
N ARG A 148 14.69 9.20 -11.98
CA ARG A 148 14.31 10.62 -12.06
C ARG A 148 13.32 10.94 -10.97
N SER A 149 13.33 12.19 -10.52
CA SER A 149 12.37 12.69 -9.54
C SER A 149 12.05 14.16 -9.79
N VAL A 150 10.83 14.56 -9.47
CA VAL A 150 10.44 15.97 -9.38
C VAL A 150 9.67 16.20 -8.09
N VAL A 151 9.94 17.32 -7.42
CA VAL A 151 9.26 17.75 -6.19
C VAL A 151 8.54 19.05 -6.48
N SER A 152 7.30 19.16 -6.03
CA SER A 152 6.55 20.41 -6.03
C SER A 152 6.16 20.76 -4.60
N LEU A 153 6.60 21.94 -4.15
CA LEU A 153 6.10 22.55 -2.92
C LEU A 153 4.73 23.13 -3.22
N GLN A 154 3.73 22.82 -2.39
CA GLN A 154 2.37 23.30 -2.61
C GLN A 154 1.96 24.11 -1.38
N GLN A 155 2.22 25.42 -1.40
CA GLN A 155 1.87 26.34 -0.31
C GLN A 155 0.35 26.51 -0.15
N GLU A 156 -0.44 26.26 -1.20
CA GLU A 156 -1.91 26.21 -1.16
C GLU A 156 -2.40 24.91 -1.83
N SER A 157 -2.89 23.96 -1.03
CA SER A 157 -3.45 22.71 -1.56
C SER A 157 -4.78 22.98 -2.26
N LYS A 158 -4.75 23.00 -3.60
CA LYS A 158 -5.99 22.92 -4.37
C LYS A 158 -6.57 21.51 -4.21
N GLU A 159 -7.87 21.42 -3.98
CA GLU A 159 -8.56 20.13 -3.88
C GLU A 159 -8.43 19.31 -5.17
N SER A 160 -8.36 19.99 -6.32
CA SER A 160 -8.08 19.38 -7.62
C SER A 160 -7.11 20.21 -8.45
N PHE A 161 -6.18 19.53 -9.13
CA PHE A 161 -5.20 20.14 -10.03
C PHE A 161 -4.64 19.13 -11.04
N TRP A 162 -4.04 19.66 -12.10
CA TRP A 162 -3.28 18.90 -13.09
C TRP A 162 -1.78 19.20 -12.93
N TYR A 163 -0.95 18.19 -13.20
CA TYR A 163 0.50 18.34 -13.20
C TYR A 163 1.12 17.53 -14.34
N SER A 164 1.98 18.17 -15.12
CA SER A 164 2.69 17.53 -16.24
C SER A 164 4.19 17.54 -15.97
N TRP A 165 4.79 16.36 -15.94
CA TRP A 165 6.21 16.15 -15.73
C TRP A 165 6.87 15.65 -17.01
N PRO A 166 7.53 16.54 -17.79
CA PRO A 166 8.31 16.13 -18.94
C PRO A 166 9.60 15.43 -18.51
N LEU A 167 9.94 14.37 -19.24
CA LEU A 167 11.10 13.52 -19.01
C LEU A 167 11.85 13.35 -20.32
N ASP A 168 13.04 13.95 -20.39
CA ASP A 168 13.90 13.79 -21.54
C ASP A 168 14.87 12.63 -21.34
N SER A 169 15.09 11.90 -22.41
CA SER A 169 16.24 11.02 -22.58
C SER A 169 16.33 9.91 -21.54
N VAL A 170 15.19 9.32 -21.16
CA VAL A 170 15.12 8.23 -20.19
C VAL A 170 15.46 6.90 -20.86
N SER A 171 16.44 6.18 -20.32
CA SER A 171 16.85 4.86 -20.79
C SER A 171 16.11 3.74 -20.07
N PHE A 172 15.70 2.71 -20.82
CA PHE A 172 15.05 1.51 -20.32
C PHE A 172 15.96 0.28 -20.46
N ASP A 173 17.10 0.30 -19.76
CA ASP A 173 18.18 -0.68 -19.96
C ASP A 173 17.92 -2.05 -19.34
N THR A 174 16.97 -2.14 -18.40
CA THR A 174 16.65 -3.36 -17.65
C THR A 174 15.28 -3.88 -18.07
N VAL A 175 15.13 -5.19 -18.23
CA VAL A 175 13.82 -5.83 -18.45
C VAL A 175 13.06 -5.84 -17.13
N GLY A 176 11.79 -5.46 -17.15
CA GLY A 176 10.92 -5.51 -15.98
C GLY A 176 9.99 -4.32 -15.85
N LYS A 177 9.46 -4.14 -14.64
CA LYS A 177 8.47 -3.10 -14.31
C LYS A 177 9.16 -1.85 -13.81
N TYR A 178 9.16 -0.81 -14.62
CA TYR A 178 9.44 0.55 -14.17
C TYR A 178 8.19 1.11 -13.53
N LYS A 179 8.35 1.86 -12.44
CA LYS A 179 7.25 2.40 -11.64
C LYS A 179 7.32 3.91 -11.61
N VAL A 180 6.24 4.57 -12.00
CA VAL A 180 6.02 5.99 -11.75
C VAL A 180 5.21 6.09 -10.47
N GLN A 181 5.80 6.65 -9.42
CA GLN A 181 5.21 6.75 -8.10
C GLN A 181 4.89 8.20 -7.78
N PHE A 182 3.61 8.51 -7.58
CA PHE A 182 3.18 9.80 -7.05
C PHE A 182 3.12 9.68 -5.53
N LYS A 183 3.87 10.53 -4.84
CA LYS A 183 4.01 10.52 -3.40
C LYS A 183 3.61 11.86 -2.80
N ILE A 184 3.00 11.83 -1.63
CA ILE A 184 2.59 13.02 -0.89
C ILE A 184 3.24 13.02 0.49
N LYS A 185 3.61 14.21 0.96
CA LYS A 185 4.09 14.46 2.32
C LYS A 185 3.17 15.48 2.98
N LEU A 186 2.53 15.10 4.08
CA LEU A 186 1.52 15.94 4.75
C LEU A 186 2.15 17.11 5.52
N ASN A 187 3.29 16.88 6.18
CA ASN A 187 4.02 17.89 6.97
C ASN A 187 5.52 17.63 6.90
N GLU A 188 6.36 18.56 7.37
CA GLU A 188 7.82 18.45 7.31
C GLU A 188 8.39 17.22 8.05
N ALA A 189 7.76 16.80 9.14
CA ALA A 189 8.22 15.71 9.99
C ALA A 189 7.91 14.31 9.43
N GLN A 190 6.93 14.18 8.54
CA GLN A 190 6.52 12.91 7.97
C GLN A 190 7.30 12.54 6.69
N ASP A 191 7.42 11.25 6.43
CA ASP A 191 7.96 10.75 5.17
C ASP A 191 6.95 10.86 4.03
N TYR A 192 7.43 10.65 2.81
CA TYR A 192 6.58 10.57 1.62
C TYR A 192 5.82 9.24 1.57
N THR A 193 4.49 9.32 1.47
CA THR A 193 3.62 8.15 1.25
C THR A 193 3.24 8.05 -0.22
N ILE A 194 3.30 6.84 -0.79
CA ILE A 194 2.82 6.58 -2.15
C ILE A 194 1.29 6.69 -2.16
N VAL A 195 0.74 7.51 -3.06
CA VAL A 195 -0.71 7.70 -3.22
C VAL A 195 -1.24 7.20 -4.56
N SER A 196 -0.35 6.95 -5.52
CA SER A 196 -0.64 6.28 -6.79
C SER A 196 0.64 5.76 -7.45
N GLU A 197 0.52 4.66 -8.17
CA GLU A 197 1.61 4.04 -8.92
C GLU A 197 1.13 3.66 -10.33
N LYS A 198 1.93 4.00 -11.35
CA LYS A 198 1.73 3.57 -12.74
C LYS A 198 2.91 2.73 -13.18
N THR A 199 2.67 1.65 -13.91
CA THR A 199 3.74 0.77 -14.43
C THR A 199 4.01 1.04 -15.91
N ILE A 200 5.29 1.08 -16.26
CA ILE A 200 5.80 0.93 -17.63
C ILE A 200 6.55 -0.40 -17.69
N ILE A 201 6.22 -1.25 -18.66
CA ILE A 201 6.87 -2.55 -18.85
C ILE A 201 8.00 -2.40 -19.88
N SER A 202 9.21 -2.73 -19.48
CA SER A 202 10.35 -2.89 -20.39
C SER A 202 10.51 -4.38 -20.72
N GLU A 203 10.40 -4.74 -22.00
CA GLU A 203 10.51 -6.12 -22.51
C GLU A 203 11.46 -6.25 -23.70
#